data_AF-A0A2P5IG05-F1
#
_entry.id   AF-A0A2P5IG05-F1
#
_cell.length_a   1.000
_cell.length_b   1.000
_cell.length_c   1.000
_cell.angle_alpha   90.00
_cell.angle_beta   90.00
_cell.angle_gamma   90.00
#
_symmetry.space_group_name_H-M   'P 1'
#
loop_
_entity.id
_entity.type
_entity.pdbx_description
1 polymer ?
#
loop_
_entity_poly.entity_id
_entity_poly.type
_entity_poly.pdbx_seq_one_letter_code
_entity_poly.pdbx_strand_id
1 'polypeptide(L)' 'MCIRKSWAWPAPGPAGRAAIPLGNSGLIISHKSFRTKQKLAKAKKQNRPIPQWIRLRTDNTIRYNAKRRHWRKTRLGI' A
#
# COMPACT_ATOMS: atom_id res chain seq x y z
N MET A 1 39.20 -5.11 -25.77
CA MET A 1 38.85 -3.68 -25.77
C MET A 1 37.44 -3.53 -25.19
N CYS A 2 37.32 -3.26 -23.89
CA CYS A 2 36.02 -3.02 -23.24
C CYS A 2 35.89 -1.53 -22.92
N ILE A 3 35.01 -0.83 -23.65
CA ILE A 3 34.71 0.58 -23.41
C ILE A 3 33.80 0.65 -22.17
N ARG A 4 34.39 0.99 -21.01
CA ARG A 4 33.63 1.43 -19.84
C ARG A 4 32.97 2.76 -20.19
N LYS A 5 31.68 2.74 -20.58
CA LYS A 5 30.85 3.95 -20.57
C LYS A 5 30.55 4.30 -19.11
N SER A 6 31.37 5.16 -18.54
CA SER A 6 31.11 5.86 -17.29
C SER A 6 29.92 6.79 -17.48
N TRP A 7 28.72 6.35 -17.10
CA TRP A 7 27.61 7.26 -16.87
C TRP A 7 27.80 7.87 -15.48
N ALA A 8 28.49 9.01 -15.45
CA ALA A 8 28.56 9.86 -14.27
C ALA A 8 27.18 10.50 -14.06
N TRP A 9 26.50 10.14 -12.98
CA TRP A 9 25.32 10.88 -12.52
C TRP A 9 25.80 12.24 -11.98
N PRO A 10 25.28 13.38 -12.47
CA PRO A 10 25.64 14.67 -11.90
C PRO A 10 25.15 14.76 -10.46
N ALA A 11 26.03 15.20 -9.57
CA ALA A 11 25.69 15.46 -8.17
C ALA A 11 24.59 16.54 -8.10
N PRO A 12 23.52 16.35 -7.30
CA PRO A 12 22.55 17.40 -7.08
C PRO A 12 23.21 18.54 -6.28
N GLY A 13 23.32 19.72 -6.89
CA GLY A 13 23.75 20.94 -6.20
C GLY A 13 22.81 21.33 -5.05
N PRO A 14 23.24 22.20 -4.13
CA PRO A 14 22.42 22.63 -3.01
C PRO A 14 21.29 23.53 -3.50
N ALA A 15 20.14 22.93 -3.84
CA ALA A 15 18.92 23.67 -4.06
C ALA A 15 18.58 24.39 -2.76
N GLY A 16 18.61 25.73 -2.81
CA GLY A 16 18.20 26.59 -1.70
C GLY A 16 16.86 26.12 -1.14
N ARG A 17 16.78 26.09 0.20
CA ARG A 17 15.55 25.84 0.95
C ARG A 17 14.57 27.00 0.67
N ALA A 18 13.90 26.96 -0.48
CA ALA A 18 12.60 27.55 -0.59
C ALA A 18 11.72 26.80 0.42
N ALA A 19 11.31 27.50 1.49
CA ALA A 19 10.26 27.04 2.36
C ALA A 19 9.03 26.82 1.47
N ILE A 20 8.80 25.56 1.08
CA ILE A 20 7.53 25.17 0.48
C ILE A 20 6.51 25.58 1.53
N PRO A 21 5.58 26.52 1.23
CA PRO A 21 4.50 26.76 2.17
C PRO A 21 3.86 25.39 2.37
N LEU A 22 3.86 24.90 3.61
CA LEU A 22 2.97 23.83 4.05
C LEU A 22 1.54 24.43 4.07
N GLY A 23 1.15 25.02 2.94
CA GLY A 23 -0.21 25.37 2.61
C GLY A 23 -0.91 24.04 2.55
N ASN A 24 -1.65 23.80 3.61
CA ASN A 24 -2.63 22.75 3.82
C ASN A 24 -3.31 22.38 2.50
N SER A 25 -2.66 21.50 1.72
CA SER A 25 -3.24 20.94 0.53
C SER A 25 -4.34 20.06 1.07
N GLY A 26 -5.57 20.55 1.02
CA GLY A 26 -6.78 19.79 1.23
C GLY A 26 -6.83 18.64 0.23
N LEU A 27 -6.01 17.62 0.49
CA LEU A 27 -6.17 16.26 0.00
C LEU A 27 -7.40 15.73 0.73
N ILE A 28 -8.57 16.29 0.43
CA ILE A 28 -9.83 15.67 0.75
C ILE A 28 -9.85 14.38 -0.06
N ILE A 29 -9.32 13.32 0.54
CA ILE A 29 -9.80 11.97 0.30
C ILE A 29 -11.32 12.10 0.26
N SER A 30 -11.93 11.68 -0.85
CA SER A 30 -13.39 11.70 -1.10
C SER A 30 -14.20 11.72 0.21
N HIS A 31 -15.05 12.74 0.38
CA HIS A 31 -15.89 12.87 1.58
C HIS A 31 -16.89 11.69 1.62
N LYS A 32 -16.56 10.66 2.41
CA LYS A 32 -17.39 9.45 2.59
C LYS A 32 -18.13 9.50 3.92
N SER A 33 -19.35 8.98 3.92
CA SER A 33 -20.13 8.79 5.15
C SER A 33 -19.43 7.83 6.12
N PHE A 34 -19.76 7.93 7.41
CA PHE A 34 -19.18 7.08 8.45
C PHE A 34 -19.44 5.58 8.20
N ARG A 35 -20.66 5.23 7.77
CA ARG A 35 -21.02 3.84 7.44
C ARG A 35 -20.12 3.26 6.34
N THR A 36 -19.85 4.03 5.27
CA THR A 36 -18.96 3.60 4.20
C THR A 36 -17.52 3.47 4.70
N LYS A 37 -17.05 4.41 5.53
CA LYS A 37 -15.71 4.34 6.16
C LYS A 37 -15.55 3.08 7.03
N GLN A 38 -16.56 2.72 7.82
CA GLN A 38 -16.55 1.49 8.62
C GLN A 38 -16.46 0.23 7.75
N LYS A 39 -17.27 0.14 6.68
CA LYS A 39 -17.22 -0.99 5.75
C LYS A 39 -15.85 -1.11 5.07
N LEU A 40 -15.26 0.01 4.63
CA LEU A 40 -13.93 0.05 4.05
C LEU A 40 -12.83 -0.36 5.06
N ALA A 41 -12.94 0.09 6.31
CA ALA A 41 -12.01 -0.29 7.37
C ALA A 41 -12.07 -1.80 7.68
N LYS A 42 -13.28 -2.38 7.72
CA LYS A 42 -13.46 -3.83 7.91
C LYS A 42 -12.90 -4.62 6.73
N ALA A 43 -13.15 -4.19 5.50
CA ALA A 43 -12.62 -4.82 4.29
C ALA A 43 -11.07 -4.79 4.28
N LYS A 44 -10.46 -3.67 4.71
CA LYS A 44 -9.00 -3.58 4.89
C LYS A 44 -8.51 -4.55 5.97
N LYS A 45 -9.23 -4.67 7.09
CA LYS A 45 -8.85 -5.56 8.20
C LYS A 45 -8.91 -7.05 7.81
N GLN A 46 -9.87 -7.45 6.98
CA GLN A 46 -10.04 -8.84 6.52
C GLN A 46 -9.00 -9.27 5.48
N ASN A 47 -8.44 -8.31 4.70
CA ASN A 47 -7.51 -8.61 3.62
C ASN A 47 -6.06 -8.86 4.12
N ARG A 48 -5.89 -9.82 5.03
CA ARG A 48 -4.61 -10.18 5.64
C ARG A 48 -4.23 -11.64 5.33
N PRO A 49 -2.92 -11.96 5.27
CA PRO A 49 -2.46 -13.36 5.18
C PRO A 49 -2.82 -14.14 6.46
N ILE A 50 -2.83 -15.47 6.33
CA ILE A 50 -3.01 -16.37 7.47
C ILE A 50 -1.81 -16.25 8.41
N PRO A 51 -2.02 -16.14 9.73
CA PRO A 51 -0.96 -16.16 10.74
C PRO A 51 -0.10 -17.43 10.70
N GLN A 52 1.19 -17.29 11.03
CA GLN A 52 2.13 -18.40 10.94
C GLN A 52 1.81 -19.57 11.86
N TRP A 53 1.43 -19.30 13.12
CA TRP A 53 1.12 -20.34 14.10
C TRP A 53 -0.04 -21.25 13.65
N ILE A 54 -0.99 -20.74 12.87
CA ILE A 54 -2.10 -21.54 12.30
C ILE A 54 -1.56 -22.58 11.31
N ARG A 55 -0.51 -22.24 10.55
CA ARG A 55 0.13 -23.19 9.61
C ARG A 55 0.85 -24.32 10.34
N LEU A 56 1.25 -24.08 11.58
CA LEU A 56 2.00 -25.03 12.42
C LEU A 56 1.08 -25.90 13.30
N ARG A 57 -0.24 -25.66 13.29
CA ARG A 57 -1.19 -26.53 14.00
C ARG A 57 -1.35 -27.86 13.28
N THR A 58 -1.38 -28.94 14.04
CA THR A 58 -1.72 -30.28 13.56
C THR A 58 -3.15 -30.31 12.99
N ASP A 59 -3.39 -31.13 11.97
CA ASP A 59 -4.69 -31.34 11.29
C ASP A 59 -5.33 -30.08 10.69
N ASN A 60 -4.52 -29.15 10.19
CA ASN A 60 -5.03 -27.97 9.50
C ASN A 60 -5.03 -28.15 7.96
N THR A 61 -6.22 -28.05 7.36
CA THR A 61 -6.41 -28.10 5.90
C THR A 61 -6.21 -26.72 5.24
N ILE A 62 -6.21 -25.63 6.01
CA ILE A 62 -6.21 -24.26 5.49
C ILE A 62 -4.77 -23.79 5.19
N ARG A 63 -4.42 -23.70 3.91
CA ARG A 63 -3.07 -23.27 3.44
C ARG A 63 -2.96 -21.77 3.18
N TYR A 64 -3.99 -21.17 2.60
CA TYR A 64 -4.03 -19.76 2.22
C TYR A 64 -5.43 -19.18 2.40
N ASN A 65 -5.54 -17.85 2.48
CA ASN A 65 -6.83 -17.18 2.62
C ASN A 65 -7.50 -17.08 1.24
N ALA A 66 -8.43 -18.00 0.94
CA ALA A 66 -9.17 -18.02 -0.31
C ALA A 66 -9.99 -16.73 -0.57
N LYS A 67 -10.38 -16.01 0.48
CA LYS A 67 -11.15 -14.75 0.40
C LYS A 67 -10.26 -13.51 0.31
N ARG A 68 -8.94 -13.67 0.19
CA ARG A 68 -8.01 -12.54 0.04
C ARG A 68 -8.28 -11.80 -1.27
N ARG A 69 -8.28 -10.47 -1.22
CA ARG A 69 -8.68 -9.61 -2.34
C ARG A 69 -7.53 -8.74 -2.82
N HIS A 70 -7.43 -8.51 -4.13
CA HIS A 70 -6.57 -7.46 -4.68
C HIS A 70 -7.41 -6.31 -5.25
N TRP A 71 -7.03 -5.07 -4.94
CA TRP A 71 -7.83 -3.89 -5.27
C TRP A 71 -7.95 -3.62 -6.77
N ARG A 72 -6.97 -4.04 -7.59
CA ARG A 72 -7.05 -3.94 -9.05
C ARG A 72 -7.87 -5.06 -9.71
N LYS A 73 -8.01 -6.22 -9.06
CA LYS A 73 -8.65 -7.40 -9.67
C LYS A 73 -10.15 -7.46 -9.39
N THR A 74 -10.59 -7.15 -8.17
CA THR A 74 -12.00 -7.27 -7.78
C THR A 74 -12.44 -6.04 -6.98
N ARG A 75 -13.61 -5.50 -7.32
CA ARG A 75 -14.19 -4.31 -6.68
C ARG A 75 -15.00 -4.71 -5.43
N LEU A 76 -15.23 -3.76 -4.53
CA LEU A 76 -15.93 -4.00 -3.26
C LEU A 76 -17.46 -3.88 -3.36
N GLY A 77 -17.99 -3.20 -4.38
CA GLY A 77 -19.44 -3.03 -4.59
C GLY A 77 -20.17 -2.38 -3.41
N ILE A 78 -19.57 -1.34 -2.81
CA ILE A 78 -20.09 -0.62 -1.64
C ILE A 78 -20.28 0.84 -1.99
#